data_AF-A0A2V8ELK6-F1
#
_entry.id   AF-A0A2V8ELK6-F1
#
_cell.length_a   1.000
_cell.length_b   1.000
_cell.length_c   1.000
_cell.angle_alpha   90.00
_cell.angle_beta   90.00
_cell.angle_gamma   90.00
#
_symmetry.space_group_name_H-M   'P 1'
#
loop_
_entity.id
_entity.type
_entity.pdbx_description
1 polymer ?
#
loop_
_entity_poly.entity_id
_entity_poly.type
_entity_poly.pdbx_seq_one_letter_code
_entity_poly.pdbx_strand_id
1 'polypeptide(L)'
;MRIALVVAAIVAFSVQGSAPATIRVGLAKPGGGFAIVEMPIETYVARVVAGEAARDSRAAALEALAITVRTFAAANLGRHRADGFDLCDQTHCQVLRPATAVTERAVEATAG
;
A
#
# COMPACT_ATOMS: atom_id res chain seq x y z
N MET A 1 -20.63 45.86 -5.26
CA MET A 1 -19.35 45.14 -5.48
C MET A 1 -18.65 44.90 -4.15
N ARG A 2 -18.96 43.79 -3.47
CA ARG A 2 -18.19 43.22 -2.36
C ARG A 2 -18.41 41.71 -2.39
N ILE A 3 -17.53 41.06 -3.15
CA ILE A 3 -17.36 39.60 -3.19
C ILE A 3 -16.52 39.24 -1.97
N ALA A 4 -17.06 38.43 -1.05
CA ALA A 4 -16.30 37.50 -0.19
C ALA A 4 -17.21 36.96 0.91
N LEU A 5 -17.68 35.71 0.79
CA LEU A 5 -17.71 34.74 1.90
C LEU A 5 -18.21 33.36 1.42
N VAL A 6 -17.45 32.66 0.57
CA VAL A 6 -17.72 31.23 0.30
C VAL A 6 -16.40 30.48 0.24
N VAL A 7 -15.69 30.31 1.37
CA VAL A 7 -14.70 29.23 1.52
C VAL A 7 -14.56 28.91 3.01
N ALA A 8 -15.39 28.02 3.53
CA ALA A 8 -15.15 27.36 4.81
C ALA A 8 -15.86 25.99 4.83
N ALA A 9 -15.46 25.13 3.90
CA ALA A 9 -15.80 23.71 3.94
C ALA A 9 -14.54 22.91 3.59
N ILE A 10 -13.49 23.08 4.39
CA ILE A 10 -12.44 22.05 4.45
C ILE A 10 -13.02 20.98 5.37
N VAL A 11 -13.65 19.98 4.76
CA VAL A 11 -14.02 18.74 5.42
C VAL A 11 -12.71 18.12 5.91
N ALA A 12 -12.50 18.12 7.22
CA ALA A 12 -11.46 17.33 7.85
C ALA A 12 -11.77 15.85 7.57
N PHE A 13 -11.15 15.29 6.55
CA PHE A 13 -11.23 13.87 6.25
C PHE A 13 -10.31 13.15 7.25
N SER A 14 -10.80 12.94 8.46
CA SER A 14 -10.16 12.07 9.43
C SER A 14 -10.31 10.63 8.91
N VAL A 15 -9.29 10.09 8.25
CA VAL A 15 -9.20 8.64 8.02
C VAL A 15 -8.96 7.98 9.38
N GLN A 16 -10.06 7.70 10.08
CA GLN A 16 -10.09 6.94 11.32
C GLN A 16 -10.26 5.47 10.96
N GLY A 17 -9.16 4.86 10.54
CA GLY A 17 -9.05 3.41 10.42
C GLY A 17 -7.59 3.07 10.61
N SER A 18 -7.23 2.52 11.76
CA SER A 18 -5.92 1.90 11.92
C SER A 18 -5.79 0.86 10.82
N ALA A 19 -4.79 1.02 9.95
CA ALA A 19 -4.46 0.00 8.96
C ALA A 19 -4.36 -1.36 9.68
N PRO A 20 -4.85 -2.46 9.07
CA PRO A 20 -4.78 -3.76 9.74
C PRO A 20 -3.32 -4.05 10.09
N ALA A 21 -3.08 -4.54 11.31
CA ALA A 21 -1.73 -4.82 11.78
C ALA A 21 -1.00 -5.81 10.85
N THR A 22 -1.74 -6.74 10.23
CA THR A 22 -1.23 -7.73 9.28
C THR A 22 -2.09 -7.83 8.03
N ILE A 23 -1.49 -8.35 6.95
CA ILE A 23 -2.14 -8.64 5.68
C ILE A 23 -1.75 -10.03 5.19
N ARG A 24 -2.70 -10.80 4.65
CA ARG A 24 -2.45 -12.09 4.02
C ARG A 24 -2.32 -11.92 2.52
N VAL A 25 -1.17 -12.28 1.99
CA VAL A 25 -0.84 -12.13 0.57
C VAL A 25 -0.73 -13.49 -0.10
N GLY A 26 -1.46 -13.68 -1.19
CA GLY A 26 -1.28 -14.81 -2.08
C GLY A 26 -0.09 -14.59 -3.01
N LEU A 27 0.97 -15.37 -2.85
CA LEU A 27 2.13 -15.38 -3.75
C LEU A 27 1.93 -16.43 -4.85
N ALA A 28 1.95 -16.00 -6.11
CA ALA A 28 1.73 -16.90 -7.24
C ALA A 28 2.82 -17.98 -7.31
N LYS A 29 2.40 -19.25 -7.47
CA LYS A 29 3.33 -20.37 -7.62
C LYS A 29 3.52 -20.75 -9.09
N PRO A 30 4.73 -21.20 -9.48
CA PRO A 30 4.90 -21.90 -10.75
C PRO A 30 3.92 -23.07 -10.85
N GLY A 31 3.24 -23.20 -11.99
CA GLY A 31 2.21 -24.24 -12.19
C GLY A 31 0.82 -23.91 -11.64
N GLY A 32 0.62 -22.73 -11.05
CA GLY A 32 -0.69 -22.22 -10.64
C GLY A 32 -0.97 -22.26 -9.14
N GLY A 33 -2.03 -21.55 -8.75
CA GLY A 33 -2.41 -21.36 -7.36
C GLY A 33 -1.48 -20.41 -6.59
N PHE A 34 -1.74 -20.28 -5.28
CA PHE A 34 -1.05 -19.33 -4.41
C PHE A 34 -0.45 -20.01 -3.18
N ALA A 35 0.67 -19.47 -2.69
CA ALA A 35 1.15 -19.68 -1.33
C ALA A 35 0.71 -18.47 -0.49
N ILE A 36 0.00 -18.70 0.60
CA ILE A 36 -0.50 -17.60 1.44
C ILE A 36 0.55 -17.27 2.50
N VAL A 37 0.95 -16.00 2.56
CA VAL A 37 1.88 -15.48 3.55
C VAL A 37 1.23 -14.34 4.31
N GLU A 38 1.23 -14.41 5.64
CA GLU A 38 0.84 -13.29 6.49
C GLU A 38 2.07 -12.45 6.84
N MET A 39 1.94 -11.12 6.77
CA MET A 39 3.01 -10.20 7.14
C MET A 39 2.46 -8.89 7.71
N PRO A 40 3.25 -8.12 8.47
CA PRO A 40 2.88 -6.77 8.86
C PRO A 40 2.59 -5.89 7.63
N ILE A 41 1.59 -5.01 7.72
CA ILE A 41 1.22 -4.18 6.58
C ILE A 41 2.37 -3.29 6.10
N GLU A 42 3.20 -2.77 7.01
CA GLU A 42 4.37 -1.97 6.64
C GLU A 42 5.43 -2.79 5.88
N THR A 43 5.59 -4.07 6.22
CA THR A 43 6.44 -4.99 5.45
C THR A 43 5.88 -5.21 4.04
N TYR A 44 4.56 -5.35 3.91
CA TYR A 44 3.91 -5.41 2.60
C TYR A 44 4.16 -4.15 1.78
N VAL A 45 3.95 -2.96 2.37
CA VAL A 45 4.15 -1.68 1.68
C VAL A 45 5.59 -1.56 1.19
N ALA A 46 6.59 -1.86 2.03
CA ALA A 46 8.00 -1.77 1.64
C ALA A 46 8.35 -2.70 0.47
N ARG A 47 7.78 -3.91 0.46
CA ARG A 47 7.98 -4.90 -0.61
C ARG A 47 7.32 -4.50 -1.92
N VAL A 48 6.15 -3.86 -1.86
CA VAL A 48 5.47 -3.34 -3.05
C VAL A 48 6.19 -2.12 -3.61
N VAL A 49 6.63 -1.19 -2.76
CA VAL A 49 7.45 -0.04 -3.19
C VAL A 49 8.71 -0.53 -3.91
N ALA A 50 9.36 -1.59 -3.41
CA ALA A 50 10.50 -2.21 -4.09
C ALA A 50 10.16 -2.88 -5.43
N GLY A 51 8.91 -3.31 -5.63
CA GLY A 51 8.45 -3.96 -6.86
C GLY A 51 7.94 -3.00 -7.92
N GLU A 52 7.34 -1.89 -7.53
CA GLU A 52 6.60 -0.97 -8.41
C GLU A 52 7.34 0.36 -8.67
N ALA A 53 8.32 0.72 -7.84
CA ALA A 53 9.08 1.95 -8.05
C ALA A 53 9.90 1.88 -9.34
N ALA A 54 9.95 2.99 -10.07
CA ALA A 54 10.91 3.17 -11.15
C ALA A 54 12.35 3.15 -10.58
N ARG A 55 13.30 2.67 -11.39
CA ARG A 55 14.73 2.71 -11.03
C ARG A 55 15.15 4.14 -10.69
N ASP A 56 16.00 4.29 -9.68
CA ASP A 56 16.55 5.57 -9.22
C ASP A 56 15.50 6.62 -8.79
N SER A 57 14.31 6.17 -8.39
CA SER A 57 13.29 7.03 -7.81
C SER A 57 13.82 7.79 -6.59
N ARG A 58 13.56 9.10 -6.55
CA ARG A 58 13.93 9.97 -5.43
C ARG A 58 13.06 9.69 -4.20
N ALA A 59 13.55 10.04 -3.02
CA ALA A 59 12.89 9.78 -1.72
C ALA A 59 11.41 10.18 -1.71
N ALA A 60 11.08 11.42 -2.09
CA ALA A 60 9.69 11.90 -2.13
C ALA A 60 8.77 11.08 -3.06
N ALA A 61 9.31 10.51 -4.15
CA ALA A 61 8.53 9.63 -5.03
C ALA A 61 8.28 8.26 -4.39
N LEU A 62 9.26 7.73 -3.67
CA LEU A 62 9.12 6.48 -2.91
C LEU A 62 8.14 6.63 -1.75
N GLU A 63 8.19 7.76 -1.04
CA GLU A 63 7.26 8.12 0.04
C GLU A 63 5.82 8.26 -0.49
N ALA A 64 5.63 8.97 -1.61
CA ALA A 64 4.32 9.09 -2.25
C ALA A 64 3.78 7.72 -2.71
N LEU A 65 4.66 6.86 -3.24
CA LEU A 65 4.29 5.49 -3.60
C LEU A 65 3.91 4.68 -2.36
N ALA A 66 4.65 4.80 -1.25
CA ALA A 66 4.32 4.11 0.01
C ALA A 66 2.91 4.47 0.50
N ILE A 67 2.55 5.76 0.50
CA ILE A 67 1.20 6.23 0.87
C ILE A 67 0.15 5.64 -0.08
N THR A 68 0.42 5.66 -1.39
CA THR A 68 -0.50 5.15 -2.42
C THR A 68 -0.73 3.65 -2.25
N VAL A 69 0.34 2.90 -2.00
CA VAL A 69 0.32 1.45 -1.77
C VAL A 69 -0.48 1.11 -0.51
N ARG A 70 -0.23 1.81 0.60
CA ARG A 70 -0.95 1.58 1.85
C ARG A 70 -2.44 1.89 1.71
N THR A 71 -2.76 2.98 1.02
CA THR A 71 -4.15 3.37 0.72
C THR A 71 -4.85 2.30 -0.13
N PHE A 72 -4.18 1.79 -1.17
CA PHE A 72 -4.71 0.69 -1.97
C PHE A 72 -4.95 -0.56 -1.11
N ALA A 73 -3.98 -0.93 -0.26
CA ALA A 73 -4.10 -2.09 0.59
C ALA A 73 -5.31 -1.98 1.52
N ALA A 74 -5.45 -0.86 2.24
CA ALA A 74 -6.57 -0.60 3.13
C ALA A 74 -7.92 -0.64 2.41
N ALA A 75 -8.01 -0.06 1.21
CA ALA A 75 -9.25 -0.03 0.42
C ALA A 75 -9.64 -1.39 -0.18
N ASN A 76 -8.69 -2.34 -0.30
CA ASN A 76 -8.87 -3.60 -1.02
C ASN A 76 -8.69 -4.85 -0.14
N LEU A 77 -8.74 -4.72 1.20
CA LEU A 77 -8.69 -5.89 2.08
C LEU A 77 -9.79 -6.91 1.74
N GLY A 78 -9.43 -8.20 1.79
CA GLY A 78 -10.35 -9.29 1.46
C GLY A 78 -10.78 -9.36 -0.01
N ARG A 79 -10.07 -8.71 -0.94
CA ARG A 79 -10.34 -8.79 -2.39
C ARG A 79 -10.32 -10.25 -2.89
N HIS A 80 -9.50 -11.10 -2.27
CA HIS A 80 -9.40 -12.54 -2.54
C HIS A 80 -9.98 -13.42 -1.42
N ARG A 81 -10.99 -12.93 -0.67
CA ARG A 81 -11.56 -13.69 0.46
C ARG A 81 -12.03 -15.11 0.09
N ALA A 82 -12.50 -15.32 -1.14
CA ALA A 82 -12.92 -16.62 -1.63
C ALA A 82 -11.74 -17.61 -1.77
N ASP A 83 -10.54 -17.09 -2.00
CA ASP A 83 -9.29 -17.84 -2.12
C ASP A 83 -8.51 -17.91 -0.78
N GLY A 84 -9.00 -17.24 0.26
CA GLY A 84 -8.44 -17.29 1.62
C GLY A 84 -7.38 -16.23 1.95
N PHE A 85 -7.17 -15.23 1.10
CA PHE A 85 -6.18 -14.15 1.33
C PHE A 85 -6.74 -12.76 0.95
N ASP A 86 -6.00 -11.70 1.26
CA ASP A 86 -6.47 -10.33 1.07
C ASP A 86 -6.09 -9.79 -0.32
N LEU A 87 -4.80 -9.83 -0.67
CA LEU A 87 -4.24 -9.35 -1.95
C LEU A 87 -3.24 -10.37 -2.53
N CYS A 88 -2.87 -10.27 -3.81
CA CYS A 88 -1.80 -11.08 -4.39
C CYS A 88 -0.65 -10.25 -4.98
N ASP A 89 0.42 -10.93 -5.43
CA ASP A 89 1.62 -10.34 -6.02
C ASP A 89 1.56 -10.16 -7.56
N GLN A 90 0.35 -10.11 -8.12
CA GLN A 90 0.08 -10.05 -9.56
C GLN A 90 -0.43 -8.66 -9.98
N THR A 91 -0.48 -8.41 -11.29
CA THR A 91 -0.76 -7.09 -11.89
C THR A 91 -2.10 -6.45 -11.49
N HIS A 92 -3.11 -7.22 -11.11
CA HIS A 92 -4.40 -6.65 -10.66
C HIS A 92 -4.42 -6.24 -9.18
N CYS A 93 -3.41 -6.65 -8.42
CA CYS A 93 -3.12 -6.20 -7.07
C CYS A 93 -1.85 -5.32 -7.13
N GLN A 94 -0.71 -5.80 -6.64
CA GLN A 94 0.55 -5.07 -6.64
C GLN A 94 1.72 -6.05 -6.66
N VAL A 95 2.81 -5.72 -7.35
CA VAL A 95 4.01 -6.57 -7.47
C VAL A 95 4.85 -6.49 -6.20
N LEU A 96 5.22 -7.64 -5.64
CA LEU A 96 6.10 -7.72 -4.47
C LEU A 96 7.53 -8.10 -4.87
N ARG A 97 8.51 -7.39 -4.32
CA ARG A 97 9.93 -7.77 -4.32
C ARG A 97 10.47 -7.78 -2.88
N PRO A 98 11.66 -8.34 -2.61
CA PRO A 98 12.32 -8.13 -1.32
C PRO A 98 12.50 -6.63 -1.06
N ALA A 99 12.17 -6.20 0.16
CA ALA A 99 12.36 -4.82 0.56
C ALA A 99 13.86 -4.47 0.62
N THR A 100 14.16 -3.19 0.54
CA THR A 100 15.51 -2.64 0.71
C THR A 100 15.51 -1.59 1.82
N ALA A 101 16.68 -1.26 2.36
CA ALA A 101 16.81 -0.18 3.35
C ALA A 101 16.33 1.19 2.82
N VAL A 102 16.28 1.42 1.51
CA VAL A 102 15.75 2.66 0.93
C VAL A 102 14.23 2.67 0.97
N THR A 103 13.60 1.55 0.60
CA THR A 103 12.14 1.43 0.60
C THR A 103 11.58 1.35 2.03
N GLU A 104 12.28 0.69 2.94
CA GLU A 104 11.92 0.67 4.37
C GLU A 104 11.93 2.08 4.97
N ARG A 105 12.96 2.88 4.68
CA ARG A 105 13.02 4.28 5.15
C ARG A 105 11.89 5.14 4.59
N ALA A 106 11.53 4.98 3.32
CA ALA A 106 10.40 5.71 2.72
C ALA A 106 9.06 5.35 3.37
N VAL A 107 8.89 4.07 3.71
CA VAL A 107 7.71 3.56 4.40
C VAL A 107 7.64 4.07 5.84
N GLU A 108 8.76 4.03 6.57
CA GLU A 108 8.88 4.57 7.93
C GLU A 108 8.59 6.07 7.98
N ALA A 109 9.14 6.85 7.02
CA ALA A 109 8.92 8.28 6.91
C ALA A 109 7.45 8.67 6.65
N THR A 110 6.64 7.71 6.20
CA THR A 110 5.21 7.90 5.87
C THR A 110 4.31 6.93 6.63
N ALA A 111 4.77 6.43 7.78
CA ALA A 111 4.00 5.49 8.59
C ALA A 111 2.68 6.13 9.07
N GLY A 112 1.59 5.37 8.99
CA GLY A 112 0.23 5.81 9.32
C GLY A 112 -0.83 4.89 8.76
#